data_AF-A0A3D0ZA74-F1
#
_entry.id   AF-A0A3D0ZA74-F1
#
_cell.length_a   1.000
_cell.length_b   1.000
_cell.length_c   1.000
_cell.angle_alpha   90.00
_cell.angle_beta   90.00
_cell.angle_gamma   90.00
#
_symmetry.space_group_name_H-M   'P 1'
#
loop_
_entity.id
_entity.type
_entity.pdbx_description
1 polymer ?
#
loop_
_entity_poly.entity_id
_entity_poly.type
_entity_poly.pdbx_seq_one_letter_code
_entity_poly.pdbx_strand_id
1 'polypeptide(L)'
;MHLLPFCSKTLRITSLSIILHFVINKKVQLLEKHIIGKPAQWLIEAAAGIGLDISGLSHEVTNYFVNHSINRHGNAKTERAQGQVAITRADFDLIPDIVKNPDLTVLNIKHNQIIFIAYSKKFDDWTAIYYEEVLNSKKNKALRSKTIYKKMGMVYVDTFLKIISNNAHIDVSEIKIVVGTGGHPGGET
;
A
#
# COMPACT_ATOMS: atom_id res chain seq x y z
N MET A 1 -27.71 41.74 -31.84
CA MET A 1 -26.51 41.74 -30.96
C MET A 1 -27.03 41.80 -29.54
N HIS A 2 -26.80 40.87 -28.61
CA HIS A 2 -25.70 39.94 -28.40
C HIS A 2 -26.21 38.59 -27.86
N LEU A 3 -25.68 37.50 -28.42
CA LEU A 3 -25.70 36.17 -27.81
C LEU A 3 -24.59 36.11 -26.77
N LEU A 4 -24.92 35.79 -25.52
CA LEU A 4 -23.92 35.43 -24.50
C LEU A 4 -23.53 33.95 -24.70
N PRO A 5 -22.23 33.59 -24.68
CA PRO A 5 -21.82 32.21 -24.81
C PRO A 5 -22.02 31.49 -23.46
N PHE A 6 -22.82 30.43 -23.48
CA PHE A 6 -22.90 29.47 -22.39
C PHE A 6 -21.59 28.66 -22.37
N CYS A 7 -20.69 29.04 -21.47
CA CYS A 7 -19.44 28.33 -21.23
C CYS A 7 -19.75 26.98 -20.56
N SER A 8 -19.70 25.90 -21.33
CA SER A 8 -19.69 24.53 -20.81
C SER A 8 -18.41 24.33 -20.00
N LYS A 9 -18.52 24.42 -18.67
CA LYS A 9 -17.48 23.94 -17.77
C LYS A 9 -17.50 22.42 -17.83
N THR A 10 -16.65 21.85 -18.66
CA THR A 10 -16.28 20.43 -18.61
C THR A 10 -15.70 20.17 -17.23
N LEU A 11 -16.49 19.58 -16.32
CA LEU A 11 -15.98 19.10 -15.05
C LEU A 11 -15.01 17.94 -15.36
N ARG A 12 -13.71 18.24 -15.34
CA ARG A 12 -12.69 17.19 -15.21
C ARG A 12 -12.83 16.63 -13.81
N ILE A 13 -13.35 15.40 -13.72
CA ILE A 13 -13.39 14.63 -12.48
C ILE A 13 -11.96 14.15 -12.21
N THR A 14 -11.13 15.00 -11.60
CA THR A 14 -9.82 14.60 -11.10
C THR A 14 -10.03 13.79 -9.83
N SER A 15 -9.77 12.49 -9.89
CA SER A 15 -9.61 11.56 -8.76
C SER A 15 -10.61 11.74 -7.62
N LEU A 16 -11.72 10.99 -7.66
CA LEU A 16 -12.51 10.77 -6.44
C LEU A 16 -11.58 10.21 -5.36
N SER A 17 -11.49 10.90 -4.21
CA SER A 17 -10.78 10.39 -3.04
C SER A 17 -11.26 8.98 -2.72
N ILE A 18 -10.32 8.07 -2.46
CA ILE A 18 -10.55 6.66 -2.15
C ILE A 18 -11.54 6.53 -0.98
N ILE A 19 -11.57 7.56 -0.12
CA ILE A 19 -12.40 7.69 1.08
C ILE A 19 -13.90 7.71 0.78
N LEU A 20 -14.35 8.28 -0.35
CA LEU A 20 -15.78 8.53 -0.59
C LEU A 20 -16.55 7.25 -0.94
N HIS A 21 -15.88 6.20 -1.41
CA HIS A 21 -16.56 4.97 -1.85
C HIS A 21 -16.98 4.06 -0.69
N PHE A 22 -16.35 4.16 0.49
CA PHE A 22 -16.47 3.14 1.55
C PHE A 22 -17.45 3.49 2.69
N VAL A 23 -18.58 4.13 2.40
CA VAL A 23 -19.55 4.60 3.41
C VAL A 23 -20.35 3.45 4.08
N ILE A 24 -20.67 3.66 5.36
CA ILE A 24 -21.04 2.69 6.41
C ILE A 24 -22.47 2.14 6.27
N ASN A 25 -22.65 0.81 6.25
CA ASN A 25 -23.87 0.13 6.67
C ASN A 25 -23.61 -1.30 7.20
N LYS A 26 -24.32 -1.74 8.25
CA LYS A 26 -24.16 -3.04 8.95
C LYS A 26 -25.01 -4.18 8.33
N LYS A 27 -25.09 -4.27 7.01
CA LYS A 27 -25.53 -5.46 6.27
C LYS A 27 -24.36 -5.93 5.42
N VAL A 28 -24.18 -7.25 5.27
CA VAL A 28 -23.06 -7.93 4.57
C VAL A 28 -22.43 -7.01 3.54
N GLN A 29 -21.27 -6.43 3.89
CA GLN A 29 -20.61 -5.50 2.99
C GLN A 29 -20.06 -6.32 1.82
N LEU A 30 -20.62 -6.10 0.64
CA LEU A 30 -20.06 -6.63 -0.60
C LEU A 30 -18.59 -6.20 -0.68
N LEU A 31 -17.74 -7.08 -1.23
CA LEU A 31 -16.34 -6.75 -1.44
C LEU A 31 -16.26 -5.63 -2.47
N GLU A 32 -15.95 -4.43 -2.00
CA GLU A 32 -15.68 -3.28 -2.83
C GLU A 32 -14.18 -3.19 -3.09
N LYS A 33 -13.82 -3.00 -4.36
CA LYS A 33 -12.44 -2.96 -4.83
C LYS A 33 -12.18 -1.64 -5.52
N HIS A 34 -11.08 -1.02 -5.16
CA HIS A 34 -10.59 0.18 -5.80
C HIS A 34 -9.20 -0.11 -6.38
N ILE A 35 -9.08 0.01 -7.71
CA ILE A 35 -7.81 -0.17 -8.39
C ILE A 35 -7.03 1.13 -8.33
N ILE A 36 -5.84 1.09 -7.73
CA ILE A 36 -4.95 2.24 -7.65
C ILE A 36 -4.20 2.43 -8.97
N GLY A 37 -3.69 1.34 -9.54
CA GLY A 37 -2.89 1.38 -10.77
C GLY A 37 -2.06 0.12 -10.98
N LYS A 38 -1.26 0.13 -12.05
CA LYS A 38 -0.29 -0.92 -12.33
C LYS A 38 0.96 -0.77 -11.44
N PRO A 39 1.65 -1.87 -11.10
CA PRO A 39 2.97 -1.80 -10.50
C PRO A 39 3.93 -0.97 -11.35
N ALA A 40 4.80 -0.20 -10.69
CA ALA A 40 5.84 0.53 -11.39
C ALA A 40 6.85 -0.44 -12.04
N GLN A 41 7.49 -0.01 -13.12
CA GLN A 41 8.40 -0.85 -13.91
C GLN A 41 9.54 -1.45 -13.07
N TRP A 42 10.15 -0.63 -12.20
CA TRP A 42 11.20 -1.08 -11.28
C TRP A 42 10.73 -2.21 -10.36
N LEU A 43 9.46 -2.20 -9.94
CA LEU A 43 8.90 -3.21 -9.04
C LEU A 43 8.69 -4.52 -9.79
N ILE A 44 8.23 -4.43 -11.04
CA ILE A 44 8.08 -5.58 -11.94
C ILE A 44 9.44 -6.24 -12.19
N GLU A 45 10.46 -5.47 -12.50
CA GLU A 45 11.82 -5.96 -12.74
C GLU A 45 12.44 -6.54 -11.48
N ALA A 46 12.25 -5.87 -10.34
CA ALA A 46 12.72 -6.37 -9.06
C ALA A 46 12.12 -7.74 -8.74
N ALA A 47 10.80 -7.90 -8.90
CA ALA A 47 10.07 -9.15 -8.69
C ALA A 47 10.46 -10.24 -9.69
N ALA A 48 10.60 -9.90 -10.97
CA ALA A 48 11.03 -10.84 -12.00
C ALA A 48 12.42 -11.41 -11.70
N GLY A 49 13.33 -10.58 -11.16
CA GLY A 49 14.67 -11.01 -10.75
C GLY A 49 14.71 -12.06 -9.63
N ILE A 50 13.57 -12.36 -8.99
CA ILE A 50 13.42 -13.47 -8.02
C ILE A 50 12.37 -14.50 -8.45
N GLY A 51 12.01 -14.52 -9.74
CA GLY A 51 11.03 -15.46 -10.29
C GLY A 51 9.58 -15.16 -9.94
N LEU A 52 9.27 -13.96 -9.42
CA LEU A 52 7.91 -13.54 -9.09
C LEU A 52 7.33 -12.66 -10.22
N ASP A 53 6.36 -13.19 -10.98
CA ASP A 53 5.67 -12.40 -12.01
C ASP A 53 4.49 -11.61 -11.43
N ILE A 54 4.61 -10.28 -11.46
CA ILE A 54 3.55 -9.34 -11.08
C ILE A 54 3.13 -8.40 -12.21
N SER A 55 3.66 -8.57 -13.42
CA SER A 55 3.48 -7.66 -14.56
C SER A 55 2.01 -7.46 -14.96
N GLY A 56 1.21 -8.53 -14.87
CA GLY A 56 -0.23 -8.50 -15.17
C GLY A 56 -1.12 -7.99 -14.04
N LEU A 57 -0.58 -7.75 -12.85
CA LEU A 57 -1.35 -7.42 -11.64
C LEU A 57 -1.68 -5.91 -11.57
N SER A 58 -2.48 -5.53 -10.59
CA SER A 58 -2.78 -4.13 -10.26
C SER A 58 -2.86 -3.96 -8.75
N HIS A 59 -2.40 -2.82 -8.22
CA HIS A 59 -2.60 -2.46 -6.82
C HIS A 59 -4.11 -2.29 -6.56
N GLU A 60 -4.62 -2.92 -5.50
CA GLU A 60 -6.04 -2.98 -5.17
C GLU A 60 -6.26 -2.73 -3.67
N VAL A 61 -7.01 -1.68 -3.36
CA VAL A 61 -7.54 -1.39 -2.02
C VAL A 61 -8.97 -1.92 -1.90
N THR A 62 -9.35 -2.41 -0.71
CA THR A 62 -10.70 -2.93 -0.46
C THR A 62 -11.33 -2.31 0.78
N ASN A 63 -12.66 -2.34 0.87
CA ASN A 63 -13.38 -1.95 2.09
C ASN A 63 -12.95 -2.77 3.31
N TYR A 64 -12.70 -4.07 3.11
CA TYR A 64 -12.18 -4.95 4.16
C TYR A 64 -10.81 -4.51 4.67
N PHE A 65 -9.90 -4.11 3.79
CA PHE A 65 -8.61 -3.53 4.18
C PHE A 65 -8.81 -2.26 5.00
N VAL A 66 -9.60 -1.30 4.51
CA VAL A 66 -9.86 -0.03 5.22
C VAL A 66 -10.40 -0.29 6.63
N ASN A 67 -11.41 -1.15 6.74
CA ASN A 67 -12.02 -1.50 8.02
C ASN A 67 -11.03 -2.26 8.93
N HIS A 68 -10.28 -3.22 8.38
CA HIS A 68 -9.26 -3.95 9.13
C HIS A 68 -8.23 -2.99 9.73
N SER A 69 -7.67 -2.11 8.90
CA SER A 69 -6.65 -1.16 9.29
C SER A 69 -7.18 -0.18 10.35
N ILE A 70 -8.38 0.38 10.19
CA ILE A 70 -8.97 1.26 11.23
C ILE A 70 -9.22 0.49 12.54
N ASN A 71 -9.73 -0.73 12.46
CA ASN A 71 -10.03 -1.53 13.65
C ASN A 71 -8.76 -1.97 14.39
N ARG A 72 -7.68 -2.25 13.67
CA ARG A 72 -6.40 -2.69 14.26
C ARG A 72 -5.51 -1.54 14.69
N HIS A 73 -5.50 -0.45 13.92
CA HIS A 73 -4.51 0.62 14.02
C HIS A 73 -5.11 2.02 14.21
N GLY A 74 -6.42 2.14 14.43
CA GLY A 74 -7.09 3.43 14.64
C GLY A 74 -7.15 3.92 16.09
N ASN A 75 -6.71 3.11 17.07
CA ASN A 75 -6.76 3.50 18.49
C ASN A 75 -5.46 4.20 18.92
N ALA A 76 -5.51 5.52 19.14
CA ALA A 76 -4.34 6.32 19.49
C ALA A 76 -3.64 5.87 20.78
N LYS A 77 -4.38 5.42 21.80
CA LYS A 77 -3.79 4.97 23.07
C LYS A 77 -3.02 3.67 22.89
N THR A 78 -3.62 2.69 22.21
CA THR A 78 -3.00 1.39 21.94
C THR A 78 -1.76 1.55 21.06
N GLU A 79 -1.87 2.33 19.99
CA GLU A 79 -0.76 2.54 19.05
C GLU A 79 0.40 3.30 19.69
N ARG A 80 0.12 4.36 20.46
CA ARG A 80 1.16 5.12 21.17
C ARG A 80 1.97 4.24 22.13
N ALA A 81 1.33 3.31 22.82
CA ALA A 81 2.00 2.35 23.70
C ALA A 81 2.96 1.40 22.94
N GLN A 82 2.79 1.24 21.63
CA GLN A 82 3.62 0.40 20.76
C GLN A 82 4.61 1.21 19.89
N GLY A 83 4.81 2.49 20.20
CA GLY A 83 5.68 3.36 19.40
C GLY A 83 5.08 3.73 18.04
N GLN A 84 3.75 3.78 17.93
CA GLN A 84 3.02 3.99 16.68
C GLN A 84 2.07 5.19 16.76
N VAL A 85 1.62 5.64 15.59
CA VAL A 85 0.61 6.69 15.43
C VAL A 85 -0.65 6.05 14.87
N ALA A 86 -1.81 6.36 15.47
CA ALA A 86 -3.06 5.84 14.97
C ALA A 86 -3.31 6.29 13.51
N ILE A 87 -3.75 5.35 12.70
CA ILE A 87 -4.20 5.64 11.35
C ILE A 87 -5.59 6.27 11.38
N THR A 88 -5.86 7.04 10.35
CA THR A 88 -7.10 7.75 10.07
C THR A 88 -7.50 7.47 8.62
N ARG A 89 -8.71 7.86 8.25
CA ARG A 89 -9.16 7.69 6.86
C ARG A 89 -8.33 8.48 5.85
N ALA A 90 -7.78 9.62 6.25
CA ALA A 90 -6.92 10.44 5.39
C ALA A 90 -5.62 9.71 5.01
N ASP A 91 -5.13 8.80 5.85
CA ASP A 91 -3.89 8.07 5.56
C ASP A 91 -4.02 7.12 4.35
N PHE A 92 -5.25 6.70 3.99
CA PHE A 92 -5.46 5.84 2.81
C PHE A 92 -5.23 6.56 1.48
N ASP A 93 -5.39 7.88 1.45
CA ASP A 93 -5.10 8.69 0.26
C ASP A 93 -3.59 8.77 -0.04
N LEU A 94 -2.73 8.34 0.90
CA LEU A 94 -1.28 8.27 0.72
C LEU A 94 -0.82 7.00 0.00
N ILE A 95 -1.66 5.96 -0.09
CA ILE A 95 -1.27 4.66 -0.65
C ILE A 95 -0.72 4.76 -2.08
N PRO A 96 -1.31 5.53 -3.01
CA PRO A 96 -0.75 5.68 -4.36
C PRO A 96 0.71 6.14 -4.36
N ASP A 97 1.08 7.04 -3.45
CA ASP A 97 2.45 7.54 -3.34
C ASP A 97 3.38 6.57 -2.57
N ILE A 98 2.83 5.78 -1.63
CA ILE A 98 3.57 4.71 -0.94
C ILE A 98 4.03 3.64 -1.93
N VAL A 99 3.14 3.15 -2.79
CA VAL A 99 3.49 2.06 -3.74
C VAL A 99 4.30 2.57 -4.93
N LYS A 100 4.11 3.83 -5.33
CA LYS A 100 4.84 4.42 -6.46
C LYS A 100 6.28 4.79 -6.08
N ASN A 101 6.45 5.42 -4.91
CA ASN A 101 7.73 5.99 -4.48
C ASN A 101 8.06 5.58 -3.03
N PRO A 102 8.23 4.27 -2.73
CA PRO A 102 8.62 3.83 -1.40
C PRO A 102 10.08 4.16 -1.10
N ASP A 103 10.40 4.32 0.19
CA ASP A 103 11.79 4.36 0.67
C ASP A 103 12.42 2.98 0.68
N LEU A 104 11.66 1.96 1.08
CA LEU A 104 12.10 0.57 1.12
C LEU A 104 10.98 -0.32 0.60
N THR A 105 11.35 -1.35 -0.14
CA THR A 105 10.44 -2.43 -0.53
C THR A 105 11.08 -3.77 -0.22
N VAL A 106 10.31 -4.69 0.36
CA VAL A 106 10.71 -6.08 0.56
C VAL A 106 9.73 -6.97 -0.18
N LEU A 107 10.26 -7.75 -1.11
CA LEU A 107 9.51 -8.70 -1.92
C LEU A 107 9.68 -10.13 -1.40
N ASN A 108 8.74 -10.99 -1.79
CA ASN A 108 8.77 -12.44 -1.52
C ASN A 108 8.76 -12.79 -0.02
N ILE A 109 8.02 -12.02 0.77
CA ILE A 109 7.76 -12.35 2.17
C ILE A 109 6.74 -13.49 2.18
N LYS A 110 7.11 -14.67 2.67
CA LYS A 110 6.23 -15.85 2.66
C LYS A 110 5.63 -16.08 4.04
N HIS A 111 4.32 -16.30 4.11
CA HIS A 111 3.62 -16.72 5.32
C HIS A 111 2.46 -17.65 4.96
N ASN A 112 2.52 -18.91 5.41
CA ASN A 112 1.52 -19.95 5.13
C ASN A 112 1.12 -20.03 3.63
N GLN A 113 2.11 -20.15 2.74
CA GLN A 113 1.97 -20.20 1.26
C GLN A 113 1.49 -18.89 0.60
N ILE A 114 1.21 -17.86 1.38
CA ILE A 114 0.86 -16.53 0.85
C ILE A 114 2.14 -15.71 0.68
N ILE A 115 2.26 -15.04 -0.46
CA ILE A 115 3.37 -14.14 -0.76
C ILE A 115 2.90 -12.70 -0.52
N PHE A 116 3.71 -11.93 0.21
CA PHE A 116 3.50 -10.51 0.45
C PHE A 116 4.63 -9.67 -0.13
N ILE A 117 4.27 -8.43 -0.47
CA ILE A 117 5.19 -7.33 -0.72
C ILE A 117 4.95 -6.31 0.39
N ALA A 118 6.02 -5.86 1.05
CA ALA A 118 5.97 -4.82 2.06
C ALA A 118 6.68 -3.57 1.59
N TYR A 119 6.12 -2.41 1.92
CA TYR A 119 6.67 -1.11 1.61
C TYR A 119 6.88 -0.34 2.92
N SER A 120 7.95 0.45 2.97
CA SER A 120 8.07 1.55 3.91
C SER A 120 8.19 2.87 3.17
N LYS A 121 7.53 3.90 3.71
CA LYS A 121 7.65 5.27 3.21
C LYS A 121 7.73 6.24 4.39
N LYS A 122 8.80 7.02 4.43
CA LYS A 122 9.06 8.01 5.46
C LYS A 122 8.26 9.27 5.16
N PHE A 123 7.71 9.81 6.23
CA PHE A 123 7.15 11.14 6.34
C PHE A 123 7.92 11.85 7.47
N ASP A 124 7.59 13.11 7.74
CA ASP A 124 8.36 13.96 8.66
C ASP A 124 8.68 13.28 10.00
N ASP A 125 7.65 12.89 10.75
CA ASP A 125 7.79 12.33 12.11
C ASP A 125 7.48 10.84 12.22
N TRP A 126 7.17 10.18 11.11
CA TRP A 126 6.67 8.81 11.11
C TRP A 126 6.92 8.11 9.77
N THR A 127 6.90 6.78 9.79
CA THR A 127 7.04 5.95 8.60
C THR A 127 5.79 5.10 8.41
N ALA A 128 5.19 5.13 7.21
CA ALA A 128 4.17 4.17 6.82
C ALA A 128 4.81 2.80 6.64
N ILE A 129 4.19 1.76 7.21
CA ILE A 129 4.46 0.36 6.87
C ILE A 129 3.20 -0.19 6.21
N TYR A 130 3.33 -0.70 4.99
CA TYR A 130 2.20 -1.14 4.17
C TYR A 130 2.47 -2.50 3.55
N TYR A 131 1.48 -3.40 3.59
CA TYR A 131 1.59 -4.76 3.06
C TYR A 131 0.53 -5.03 1.99
N GLU A 132 0.97 -5.64 0.90
CA GLU A 132 0.12 -6.20 -0.15
C GLU A 132 0.32 -7.70 -0.26
N GLU A 133 -0.78 -8.43 -0.46
CA GLU A 133 -0.77 -9.85 -0.82
C GLU A 133 -0.72 -9.99 -2.35
N VAL A 134 0.14 -10.88 -2.83
CA VAL A 134 0.27 -11.19 -4.26
C VAL A 134 -0.77 -12.23 -4.64
N LEU A 135 -1.81 -11.79 -5.35
CA LEU A 135 -2.85 -12.66 -5.89
C LEU A 135 -2.64 -12.82 -7.39
N ASN A 136 -2.02 -13.92 -7.81
CA ASN A 136 -1.74 -14.21 -9.21
C ASN A 136 -2.47 -15.47 -9.73
N SER A 137 -3.72 -15.67 -9.29
CA SER A 137 -4.55 -16.81 -9.73
C SER A 137 -5.41 -16.45 -10.96
N LYS A 138 -6.09 -17.44 -11.56
CA LYS A 138 -7.07 -17.17 -12.64
C LYS A 138 -8.24 -16.29 -12.19
N LYS A 139 -8.58 -16.30 -10.89
CA LYS A 139 -9.75 -15.59 -10.33
C LYS A 139 -9.39 -14.24 -9.70
N ASN A 140 -8.13 -14.04 -9.33
CA ASN A 140 -7.64 -12.81 -8.70
C ASN A 140 -6.27 -12.47 -9.28
N LYS A 141 -6.15 -11.27 -9.85
CA LYS A 141 -4.94 -10.70 -10.46
C LYS A 141 -4.65 -9.33 -9.83
N ALA A 142 -4.19 -9.32 -8.59
CA ALA A 142 -4.03 -8.09 -7.81
C ALA A 142 -2.84 -8.17 -6.84
N LEU A 143 -2.27 -7.00 -6.55
CA LEU A 143 -1.53 -6.73 -5.32
C LEU A 143 -2.54 -6.14 -4.33
N ARG A 144 -3.13 -6.99 -3.49
CA ARG A 144 -4.27 -6.59 -2.65
C ARG A 144 -3.76 -6.08 -1.31
N SER A 145 -4.17 -4.88 -0.92
CA SER A 145 -3.86 -4.28 0.39
C SER A 145 -4.28 -5.20 1.55
N LYS A 146 -3.42 -5.35 2.55
CA LYS A 146 -3.66 -6.22 3.72
C LYS A 146 -3.64 -5.48 5.04
N THR A 147 -2.63 -4.67 5.27
CA THR A 147 -2.57 -3.79 6.43
C THR A 147 -1.68 -2.58 6.14
N ILE A 148 -1.94 -1.50 6.89
CA ILE A 148 -1.14 -0.29 6.95
C ILE A 148 -1.10 0.20 8.39
N TYR A 149 0.05 0.66 8.85
CA TYR A 149 0.21 1.33 10.14
C TYR A 149 1.35 2.33 10.10
N LYS A 150 1.41 3.24 11.09
CA LYS A 150 2.41 4.30 11.16
C LYS A 150 3.35 4.07 12.33
N LYS A 151 4.62 3.83 12.06
CA LYS A 151 5.67 3.79 13.09
C LYS A 151 6.16 5.20 13.37
N MET A 152 6.31 5.57 14.64
CA MET A 152 6.95 6.84 14.99
C MET A 152 8.44 6.80 14.60
N GLY A 153 8.93 7.91 14.06
CA GLY A 153 10.30 8.05 13.59
C GLY A 153 10.58 7.37 12.24
N MET A 154 11.84 7.46 11.84
CA MET A 154 12.33 6.94 10.57
C MET A 154 12.67 5.45 10.69
N VAL A 155 12.07 4.63 9.82
CA VAL A 155 12.41 3.20 9.72
C VAL A 155 13.47 3.02 8.62
N TYR A 156 14.64 2.54 9.03
CA TYR A 156 15.73 2.12 8.14
C TYR A 156 15.69 0.62 7.88
N VAL A 157 16.55 0.14 6.97
CA VAL A 157 16.57 -1.26 6.49
C VAL A 157 16.51 -2.27 7.63
N ASP A 158 17.42 -2.19 8.60
CA ASP A 158 17.50 -3.18 9.69
C ASP A 158 16.23 -3.21 10.54
N THR A 159 15.68 -2.05 10.84
CA THR A 159 14.42 -1.93 11.59
C THR A 159 13.25 -2.47 10.78
N PHE A 160 13.22 -2.21 9.47
CA PHE A 160 12.17 -2.71 8.59
C PHE A 160 12.22 -4.24 8.48
N LEU A 161 13.41 -4.82 8.35
CA LEU A 161 13.60 -6.27 8.34
C LEU A 161 13.17 -6.90 9.67
N LYS A 162 13.56 -6.31 10.81
CA LYS A 162 13.10 -6.77 12.13
C LYS A 162 11.59 -6.74 12.25
N ILE A 163 10.94 -5.70 11.74
CA ILE A 163 9.48 -5.60 11.70
C ILE A 163 8.88 -6.76 10.89
N ILE A 164 9.43 -7.03 9.69
CA ILE A 164 8.94 -8.09 8.81
C ILE A 164 9.19 -9.48 9.41
N SER A 165 10.34 -9.73 10.02
CA SER A 165 10.72 -11.05 10.54
C SER A 165 10.22 -11.32 11.96
N ASN A 166 9.46 -10.40 12.58
CA ASN A 166 9.08 -10.50 13.99
C ASN A 166 8.09 -11.65 14.27
N ASN A 167 7.44 -12.21 13.25
CA ASN A 167 6.56 -13.36 13.39
C ASN A 167 7.31 -14.63 12.98
N ALA A 168 7.37 -15.62 13.88
CA ALA A 168 8.07 -16.89 13.69
C ALA A 168 7.58 -17.71 12.47
N HIS A 169 6.39 -17.42 11.96
CA HIS A 169 5.82 -18.07 10.77
C HIS A 169 6.17 -17.36 9.46
N ILE A 170 6.94 -16.28 9.50
CA ILE A 170 7.39 -15.56 8.31
C ILE A 170 8.74 -16.14 7.87
N ASP A 171 8.76 -16.64 6.64
CA ASP A 171 9.98 -17.04 5.97
C ASP A 171 10.55 -15.85 5.20
N VAL A 172 11.75 -15.43 5.62
CA VAL A 172 12.52 -14.33 5.04
C VAL A 172 13.80 -14.80 4.34
N SER A 173 13.98 -16.11 4.11
CA SER A 173 15.22 -16.67 3.55
C SER A 173 15.51 -16.26 2.11
N GLU A 174 14.47 -15.95 1.33
CA GLU A 174 14.55 -15.64 -0.11
C GLU A 174 13.98 -14.25 -0.43
N ILE A 175 14.03 -13.31 0.51
CA ILE A 175 13.51 -11.95 0.26
C ILE A 175 14.43 -11.16 -0.65
N LYS A 176 13.84 -10.22 -1.40
CA LYS A 176 14.59 -9.16 -2.09
C LYS A 176 14.26 -7.82 -1.47
N ILE A 177 15.30 -7.06 -1.15
CA ILE A 177 15.19 -5.71 -0.62
C ILE A 177 15.52 -4.74 -1.76
N VAL A 178 14.68 -3.74 -1.93
CA VAL A 178 14.91 -2.62 -2.85
C VAL A 178 14.90 -1.34 -2.01
N VAL A 179 15.95 -0.53 -2.14
CA VAL A 179 16.08 0.76 -1.47
C VAL A 179 15.80 1.88 -2.47
N GLY A 180 14.85 2.74 -2.15
CA GLY A 180 14.53 3.94 -2.92
C GLY A 180 15.58 5.02 -2.70
N THR A 181 16.28 5.45 -3.76
CA THR A 181 17.16 6.61 -3.72
C THR A 181 16.33 7.87 -4.00
N GLY A 182 15.88 8.56 -2.94
CA GLY A 182 15.33 9.92 -3.06
C GLY A 182 14.10 10.10 -3.96
N GLY A 183 13.25 9.07 -4.09
CA GLY A 183 11.98 9.15 -4.83
C GLY A 183 11.84 8.21 -6.02
N HIS A 184 12.88 7.44 -6.38
CA HIS A 184 12.76 6.35 -7.35
C HIS A 184 13.63 5.16 -6.97
N PRO A 185 13.06 4.01 -6.55
CA PRO A 185 13.80 2.77 -6.41
C PRO A 185 14.14 2.28 -7.82
N GLY A 186 15.41 2.34 -8.22
CA GLY A 186 15.84 1.90 -9.56
C GLY A 186 16.53 2.96 -10.41
N GLY A 187 17.01 4.05 -9.84
CA GLY A 187 17.99 4.89 -10.53
C GLY A 187 19.23 4.06 -10.85
N GLU A 188 19.45 3.78 -12.14
CA GLU A 188 20.77 3.43 -12.66
C GLU A 188 21.73 4.54 -12.24
N THR A 189 22.79 4.18 -11.50
CA THR A 189 24.01 5.00 -11.45
C THR A 189 24.78 4.83 -12.74
#